data_AF-A0A947L2B7-F1
#
_entry.id   AF-A0A947L2B7-F1
#
_cell.length_a   1.000
_cell.length_b   1.000
_cell.length_c   1.000
_cell.angle_alpha   90.00
_cell.angle_beta   90.00
_cell.angle_gamma   90.00
#
_symmetry.space_group_name_H-M   'P 1'
#
loop_
_entity.id
_entity.type
_entity.pdbx_description
1 polymer ?
#
loop_
_entity_poly.entity_id
_entity_poly.type
_entity_poly.pdbx_seq_one_letter_code
_entity_poly.pdbx_strand_id
1 'polypeptide(L)'
;MPSEVDEVIQRANELIVRTSERYRHTGRKLARMRRDWTRRLKRMILAVAAVLVGAAVAGFVFGGIGTTGVLLVMGLLIASLAFAFISTEPRVLEPERLAQADLKTLPHKTEIWLDNQRRALPAPAIPIVNAIGNRLETLAPQLAKLDPREPAAVEVRRLLSDHLPELVTGYQSIPQPLRHVPRNGRVPDAQLVEGLSVIEQEIANMTEQLAHGDLDKLAIHNRYLDLKYQEAKQLGE
;
A
#
# COMPACT_ATOMS: atom_id res chain seq x y z
N MET A 1 39.85 -13.16 29.80
CA MET A 1 39.97 -12.73 28.39
C MET A 1 38.79 -13.36 27.68
N PRO A 2 37.83 -12.56 27.17
CA PRO A 2 36.72 -13.12 26.38
C PRO A 2 37.30 -13.86 25.17
N SER A 3 36.79 -15.05 24.89
CA SER A 3 37.31 -15.89 23.82
C SER A 3 36.96 -15.25 22.47
N GLU A 4 37.82 -15.37 21.46
CA GLU A 4 37.53 -14.88 20.10
C GLU A 4 36.19 -15.41 19.56
N VAL A 5 35.76 -16.56 20.07
CA VAL A 5 34.46 -17.17 19.79
C VAL A 5 33.30 -16.29 20.28
N ASP A 6 33.41 -15.68 21.46
CA ASP A 6 32.37 -14.80 22.01
C ASP A 6 32.23 -13.51 21.18
N GLU A 7 33.34 -12.98 20.66
CA GLU A 7 33.34 -11.79 19.81
C GLU A 7 32.75 -12.09 18.42
N VAL A 8 33.04 -13.27 17.87
CA VAL A 8 32.45 -13.74 16.61
C VAL A 8 30.94 -13.97 16.78
N ILE A 9 30.51 -14.55 17.91
CA ILE A 9 29.09 -14.76 18.20
C ILE A 9 28.37 -13.42 18.39
N GLN A 10 28.97 -12.44 19.08
CA GLN A 10 28.36 -11.10 19.21
C GLN A 10 28.23 -10.40 17.86
N ARG A 11 29.27 -10.39 17.03
CA ARG A 11 29.22 -9.80 15.68
C ARG A 11 28.21 -10.50 14.79
N ALA A 12 28.11 -11.83 14.86
CA ALA A 12 27.10 -12.58 14.12
C ALA A 12 25.68 -12.21 14.59
N ASN A 13 25.47 -12.06 15.90
CA ASN A 13 24.16 -11.71 16.44
C ASN A 13 23.76 -10.27 16.09
N GLU A 14 24.69 -9.31 16.10
CA GLU A 14 24.45 -7.93 15.65
C GLU A 14 24.10 -7.87 14.15
N LEU A 15 24.78 -8.66 13.32
CA LEU A 15 24.47 -8.76 11.89
C LEU A 15 23.11 -9.43 11.62
N ILE A 16 22.75 -10.44 12.42
CA ILE A 16 21.45 -11.11 12.36
C ILE A 16 20.34 -10.18 12.83
N VAL A 17 20.53 -9.40 13.89
CA VAL A 17 19.54 -8.41 14.36
C VAL A 17 19.31 -7.36 13.26
N ARG A 18 20.38 -6.82 12.66
CA ARG A 18 20.30 -5.80 11.59
C ARG A 18 19.65 -6.33 10.29
N THR A 19 19.79 -7.62 9.99
CA THR A 19 19.16 -8.24 8.80
C THR A 19 17.76 -8.78 9.08
N SER A 20 17.47 -9.21 10.31
CA SER A 20 16.18 -9.77 10.70
C SER A 20 15.06 -8.73 10.76
N GLU A 21 15.35 -7.47 11.09
CA GLU A 21 14.37 -6.38 10.97
C GLU A 21 13.91 -6.23 9.51
N ARG A 22 14.85 -6.23 8.55
CA ARG A 22 14.57 -6.12 7.11
C ARG A 22 13.77 -7.31 6.56
N TYR A 23 13.91 -8.51 7.15
CA TYR A 23 13.17 -9.72 6.75
C TYR A 23 11.79 -9.87 7.42
N ARG A 24 11.59 -9.39 8.65
CA ARG A 24 10.27 -9.43 9.34
C ARG A 24 9.21 -8.58 8.63
N HIS A 25 9.62 -7.51 7.92
CA HIS A 25 8.72 -6.70 7.08
C HIS A 25 8.29 -7.41 5.78
N THR A 26 9.10 -8.33 5.25
CA THR A 26 8.80 -9.04 3.99
C THR A 26 7.88 -10.25 4.22
N GLY A 27 8.05 -10.97 5.33
CA GLY A 27 7.24 -12.15 5.65
C GLY A 27 5.75 -11.87 5.89
N ARG A 28 5.41 -10.69 6.43
CA ARG A 28 4.01 -10.29 6.70
C ARG A 28 3.28 -9.76 5.46
N LYS A 29 3.99 -9.30 4.42
CA LYS A 29 3.41 -8.89 3.12
C LYS A 29 3.02 -10.12 2.27
N LEU A 30 3.84 -11.18 2.29
CA LEU A 30 3.57 -12.44 1.57
C LEU A 30 2.32 -13.18 2.09
N ALA A 31 2.09 -13.17 3.41
CA ALA A 31 0.92 -13.82 4.02
C ALA A 31 -0.42 -13.17 3.61
N ARG A 32 -0.44 -11.85 3.35
CA ARG A 32 -1.65 -11.12 2.92
C ARG A 32 -1.92 -11.28 1.43
N MET A 33 -0.87 -11.32 0.61
CA MET A 33 -0.92 -11.58 -0.84
C MET A 33 -1.59 -12.92 -1.19
N ARG A 34 -1.38 -13.98 -0.38
CA ARG A 34 -2.00 -15.30 -0.63
C ARG A 34 -3.54 -15.28 -0.62
N ARG A 35 -4.18 -14.39 0.13
CA ARG A 35 -5.65 -14.33 0.23
C ARG A 35 -6.31 -13.78 -1.04
N ASP A 36 -5.67 -12.84 -1.73
CA ASP A 36 -6.21 -12.31 -2.99
C ASP A 36 -5.89 -13.23 -4.17
N TRP A 37 -4.74 -13.90 -4.14
CA TRP A 37 -4.39 -14.94 -5.11
C TRP A 37 -5.35 -16.13 -5.05
N THR A 38 -5.78 -16.56 -3.86
CA THR A 38 -6.75 -17.67 -3.74
C THR A 38 -8.12 -17.34 -4.32
N ARG A 39 -8.59 -16.07 -4.24
CA ARG A 39 -9.85 -15.65 -4.87
C ARG A 39 -9.75 -15.57 -6.39
N ARG A 40 -8.62 -15.10 -6.93
CA ARG A 40 -8.34 -15.08 -8.37
C ARG A 40 -8.19 -16.50 -8.93
N LEU A 41 -7.48 -17.37 -8.21
CA LEU A 41 -7.30 -18.78 -8.57
C LEU A 41 -8.62 -19.55 -8.51
N LYS A 42 -9.48 -19.33 -7.50
CA LYS A 42 -10.82 -19.93 -7.44
C LYS A 42 -11.70 -19.53 -8.62
N ARG A 43 -11.65 -18.27 -9.06
CA ARG A 43 -12.41 -17.81 -10.24
C ARG A 43 -11.89 -18.40 -11.54
N MET A 44 -10.56 -18.51 -11.69
CA MET A 44 -9.94 -19.15 -12.85
C MET A 44 -10.27 -20.64 -12.91
N ILE A 45 -10.17 -21.36 -11.80
CA ILE A 45 -10.54 -22.79 -11.69
C ILE A 45 -12.03 -22.98 -11.97
N LEU A 46 -12.90 -22.09 -11.45
CA LEU A 46 -14.34 -22.16 -11.70
C LEU A 46 -14.68 -21.94 -13.18
N ALA A 47 -14.00 -21.01 -13.85
CA ALA A 47 -14.18 -20.77 -15.28
C ALA A 47 -13.75 -21.99 -16.12
N VAL A 48 -12.58 -22.58 -15.82
CA VAL A 48 -12.10 -23.79 -16.51
C VAL A 48 -13.04 -24.99 -16.27
N ALA A 49 -13.53 -25.16 -15.03
CA ALA A 49 -14.49 -26.21 -14.70
C ALA A 49 -15.83 -26.03 -15.42
N ALA A 50 -16.34 -24.79 -15.50
CA ALA A 50 -17.58 -24.49 -16.22
C ALA A 50 -17.46 -24.78 -17.73
N VAL A 51 -16.30 -24.51 -18.32
CA VAL A 51 -16.00 -24.82 -19.74
C VAL A 51 -15.94 -26.33 -19.97
N LEU A 52 -15.27 -27.08 -19.10
CA LEU A 52 -15.18 -28.54 -19.21
C LEU A 52 -16.56 -29.22 -19.07
N VAL A 53 -17.38 -28.77 -18.12
CA VAL A 53 -18.74 -29.30 -17.93
C VAL A 53 -19.64 -28.92 -19.10
N GLY A 54 -19.56 -27.67 -19.59
CA GLY A 54 -20.30 -27.23 -20.77
C GLY A 54 -19.95 -28.03 -22.03
N ALA A 55 -18.65 -28.31 -22.23
CA ALA A 55 -18.17 -29.13 -23.35
C ALA A 55 -18.61 -30.59 -23.23
N ALA A 56 -18.57 -31.17 -22.03
CA ALA A 56 -19.01 -32.54 -21.78
C ALA A 56 -20.53 -32.71 -22.00
N VAL A 57 -21.35 -31.77 -21.52
CA VAL A 57 -22.81 -31.79 -21.71
C VAL A 57 -23.18 -31.56 -23.18
N ALA A 58 -22.52 -30.62 -23.86
CA ALA A 58 -22.74 -30.41 -25.29
C ALA A 58 -22.32 -31.63 -26.13
N GLY A 59 -21.21 -32.30 -25.78
CA GLY A 59 -20.78 -33.54 -26.43
C GLY A 59 -21.75 -34.69 -26.19
N PHE A 60 -22.35 -34.77 -25.00
CA PHE A 60 -23.29 -35.83 -24.62
C PHE A 60 -24.69 -35.65 -25.25
N VAL A 61 -25.20 -34.42 -25.33
CA VAL A 61 -26.56 -34.15 -25.84
C VAL A 61 -26.65 -34.26 -27.36
N PHE A 62 -25.58 -33.92 -28.10
CA PHE A 62 -25.65 -33.80 -29.56
C PHE A 62 -25.12 -35.01 -30.36
N GLY A 63 -24.71 -36.11 -29.70
CA GLY A 63 -24.52 -37.40 -30.36
C GLY A 63 -23.45 -37.48 -31.45
N GLY A 64 -22.56 -36.50 -31.55
CA GLY A 64 -21.46 -36.44 -32.53
C GLY A 64 -21.05 -35.00 -32.85
N ILE A 65 -19.75 -34.70 -32.83
CA ILE A 65 -19.24 -33.36 -33.14
C ILE A 65 -19.21 -33.23 -34.67
N GLY A 66 -20.35 -32.90 -35.27
CA GLY A 66 -20.39 -32.39 -36.64
C GLY A 66 -19.64 -31.05 -36.77
N THR A 67 -19.50 -30.52 -37.98
CA THR A 67 -18.85 -29.21 -38.25
C THR A 67 -19.44 -28.08 -37.40
N THR A 68 -20.72 -28.15 -37.05
CA THR A 68 -21.42 -27.22 -36.15
C THR A 68 -20.89 -27.26 -34.71
N GLY A 69 -20.49 -28.44 -34.22
CA GLY A 69 -19.92 -28.61 -32.89
C GLY A 69 -18.49 -28.06 -32.79
N VAL A 70 -17.70 -28.21 -33.86
CA VAL A 70 -16.36 -27.62 -33.95
C VAL A 70 -16.43 -26.08 -33.94
N LEU A 71 -17.40 -25.48 -34.64
CA LEU A 71 -17.61 -24.03 -34.64
C LEU A 71 -18.03 -23.49 -33.26
N LEU A 72 -18.86 -24.22 -32.52
CA LEU A 72 -19.24 -23.84 -31.15
C LEU A 72 -18.05 -23.91 -30.18
N VAL A 73 -17.24 -24.97 -30.26
CA VAL A 73 -16.03 -25.12 -29.44
C VAL A 73 -14.99 -24.05 -29.78
N MET A 74 -14.80 -23.75 -31.07
CA MET A 74 -13.93 -22.66 -31.53
C MET A 74 -14.44 -21.29 -31.07
N GLY A 75 -15.73 -21.02 -31.17
CA GLY A 75 -16.34 -19.79 -30.65
C GLY A 75 -16.14 -19.63 -29.14
N LEU A 76 -16.21 -20.72 -28.38
CA LEU A 76 -16.02 -20.73 -26.94
C LEU A 76 -14.53 -20.64 -26.53
N LEU A 77 -13.61 -21.18 -27.35
CA LEU A 77 -12.17 -20.96 -27.21
C LEU A 77 -11.79 -19.51 -27.52
N ILE A 78 -12.37 -18.91 -28.56
CA ILE A 78 -12.13 -17.50 -28.90
C ILE A 78 -12.75 -16.59 -27.83
N ALA A 79 -13.93 -16.90 -27.31
CA ALA A 79 -14.55 -16.15 -26.22
C ALA A 79 -13.76 -16.28 -24.92
N SER A 80 -13.21 -17.46 -24.60
CA SER A 80 -12.38 -17.66 -23.41
C SER A 80 -11.00 -17.01 -23.55
N LEU A 81 -10.40 -17.04 -24.75
CA LEU A 81 -9.17 -16.31 -25.04
C LEU A 81 -9.40 -14.79 -25.03
N ALA A 82 -10.52 -14.30 -25.59
CA ALA A 82 -10.92 -12.91 -25.54
C ALA A 82 -11.24 -12.46 -24.10
N PHE A 83 -11.85 -13.31 -23.28
CA PHE A 83 -12.08 -13.03 -21.86
C PHE A 83 -10.79 -13.07 -21.03
N ALA A 84 -9.80 -13.87 -21.43
CA ALA A 84 -8.46 -13.86 -20.85
C ALA A 84 -7.60 -12.67 -21.32
N PHE A 85 -7.84 -12.16 -22.54
CA PHE A 85 -7.22 -10.98 -23.13
C PHE A 85 -7.95 -9.67 -22.82
N ILE A 86 -9.18 -9.72 -22.33
CA ILE A 86 -9.71 -8.66 -21.46
C ILE A 86 -8.83 -8.75 -20.22
N SER A 87 -7.68 -8.07 -20.33
CA SER A 87 -6.91 -7.60 -19.22
C SER A 87 -7.95 -7.13 -18.22
N THR A 88 -8.05 -7.86 -17.11
CA THR A 88 -8.44 -7.20 -15.88
C THR A 88 -7.36 -6.14 -15.71
N GLU A 89 -7.56 -4.97 -16.33
CA GLU A 89 -6.88 -3.77 -15.91
C GLU A 89 -7.02 -3.81 -14.39
N PRO A 90 -5.91 -3.89 -13.66
CA PRO A 90 -5.96 -4.00 -12.22
C PRO A 90 -6.72 -2.77 -11.79
N ARG A 91 -8.01 -2.97 -11.43
CA ARG A 91 -9.01 -1.91 -11.24
C ARG A 91 -8.28 -0.73 -10.64
N VAL A 92 -8.00 0.25 -11.49
CA VAL A 92 -7.33 1.47 -11.08
C VAL A 92 -8.24 1.94 -9.97
N LEU A 93 -7.78 1.92 -8.72
CA LEU A 93 -8.54 2.56 -7.66
C LEU A 93 -8.59 4.01 -8.12
N GLU A 94 -9.73 4.40 -8.68
CA GLU A 94 -9.96 5.73 -9.21
C GLU A 94 -9.54 6.72 -8.12
N PRO A 95 -8.76 7.76 -8.43
CA PRO A 95 -8.45 8.83 -7.47
C PRO A 95 -9.72 9.34 -6.76
N GLU A 96 -10.86 9.36 -7.46
CA GLU A 96 -12.18 9.69 -6.90
C GLU A 96 -12.61 8.78 -5.71
N ARG A 97 -12.20 7.51 -5.70
CA ARG A 97 -12.47 6.56 -4.60
C ARG A 97 -11.61 6.82 -3.36
N LEU A 98 -10.48 7.49 -3.51
CA LEU A 98 -9.64 7.94 -2.39
C LEU A 98 -10.24 9.19 -1.74
N ALA A 99 -10.76 10.13 -2.54
CA ALA A 99 -11.46 11.32 -2.05
C ALA A 99 -12.74 10.99 -1.27
N GLN A 100 -13.47 9.94 -1.68
CA GLN A 100 -14.68 9.47 -0.99
C GLN A 100 -14.39 8.49 0.17
N ALA A 101 -13.13 8.15 0.44
CA ALA A 101 -12.79 7.19 1.47
C ALA A 101 -12.94 7.78 2.88
N ASP A 102 -13.50 6.96 3.78
CA ASP A 102 -13.48 7.27 5.22
C ASP A 102 -12.03 7.45 5.69
N LEU A 103 -11.80 8.49 6.49
CA LEU A 103 -10.49 8.94 6.96
C LEU A 103 -9.70 7.79 7.62
N LYS A 104 -10.41 6.91 8.33
CA LYS A 104 -9.85 5.72 9.00
C LYS A 104 -9.24 4.70 8.04
N THR A 105 -9.77 4.62 6.82
CA THR A 105 -9.32 3.65 5.80
C THR A 105 -8.37 4.27 4.78
N LEU A 106 -8.28 5.60 4.77
CA LEU A 106 -7.61 6.37 3.73
C LEU A 106 -6.10 6.09 3.68
N PRO A 107 -5.34 6.08 4.80
CA PRO A 107 -3.92 5.73 4.78
C PRO A 107 -3.65 4.35 4.17
N HIS A 108 -4.49 3.36 4.50
CA HIS A 108 -4.33 2.00 3.99
C HIS A 108 -4.65 1.88 2.50
N LYS A 109 -5.70 2.57 2.03
CA LYS A 109 -6.03 2.61 0.60
C LYS A 109 -4.94 3.31 -0.21
N THR A 110 -4.39 4.40 0.32
CA THR A 110 -3.28 5.12 -0.32
C THR A 110 -2.01 4.27 -0.38
N GLU A 111 -1.70 3.47 0.64
CA GLU A 111 -0.57 2.52 0.60
C GLU A 111 -0.73 1.51 -0.55
N ILE A 112 -1.91 0.89 -0.67
CA ILE A 112 -2.20 -0.08 -1.73
C ILE A 112 -2.11 0.58 -3.11
N TRP A 113 -2.67 1.78 -3.24
CA TRP A 113 -2.61 2.54 -4.49
C TRP A 113 -1.16 2.86 -4.85
N LEU A 114 -0.34 3.35 -3.91
CA LEU A 114 1.08 3.66 -4.13
C LEU A 114 1.88 2.42 -4.54
N ASP A 115 1.62 1.27 -3.91
CA ASP A 115 2.29 0.01 -4.24
C ASP A 115 2.01 -0.42 -5.69
N ASN A 116 0.77 -0.21 -6.16
CA ASN A 116 0.40 -0.45 -7.56
C ASN A 116 1.12 0.52 -8.53
N GLN A 117 1.33 1.77 -8.13
CA GLN A 117 1.97 2.77 -8.98
C GLN A 117 3.49 2.57 -9.12
N ARG A 118 4.12 1.77 -8.26
CA ARG A 118 5.59 1.56 -8.26
C ARG A 118 6.21 1.26 -9.62
N ARG A 119 5.52 0.48 -10.48
CA ARG A 119 6.04 0.11 -11.81
C ARG A 119 6.09 1.27 -12.79
N ALA A 120 5.25 2.28 -12.60
CA ALA A 120 5.13 3.43 -13.49
C ALA A 120 6.04 4.59 -13.08
N LEU A 121 6.73 4.48 -11.93
CA LEU A 121 7.57 5.51 -11.34
C LEU A 121 9.05 5.31 -11.67
N PRO A 122 9.86 6.38 -11.71
CA PRO A 122 11.29 6.28 -11.94
C PRO A 122 11.98 5.64 -10.73
N ALA A 123 13.09 4.93 -10.97
CA ALA A 123 13.87 4.26 -9.92
C ALA A 123 14.17 5.13 -8.67
N PRO A 124 14.59 6.41 -8.78
CA PRO A 124 14.86 7.27 -7.62
C PRO A 124 13.61 7.62 -6.78
N ALA A 125 12.39 7.49 -7.32
CA ALA A 125 11.15 7.78 -6.58
C ALA A 125 10.70 6.62 -5.68
N ILE A 126 11.12 5.38 -5.98
CA ILE A 126 10.75 4.18 -5.24
C ILE A 126 11.07 4.28 -3.72
N PRO A 127 12.29 4.68 -3.28
CA PRO A 127 12.58 4.79 -1.86
C PRO A 127 11.69 5.82 -1.15
N ILE A 128 11.34 6.92 -1.80
CA ILE A 128 10.48 7.97 -1.23
C ILE A 128 9.06 7.46 -1.05
N VAL A 129 8.50 6.78 -2.05
CA VAL A 129 7.20 6.13 -1.95
C VAL A 129 7.15 5.12 -0.81
N ASN A 130 8.26 4.41 -0.55
CA ASN A 130 8.36 3.47 0.58
C ASN A 130 8.36 4.20 1.92
N ALA A 131 9.08 5.31 2.01
CA ALA A 131 9.08 6.15 3.20
C ALA A 131 7.67 6.69 3.48
N ILE A 132 6.96 7.18 2.46
CA ILE A 132 5.56 7.59 2.56
C ILE A 132 4.69 6.44 3.08
N GLY A 133 4.77 5.24 2.47
CA GLY A 133 4.00 4.08 2.92
C GLY A 133 4.24 3.73 4.39
N ASN A 134 5.50 3.75 4.85
CA ASN A 134 5.85 3.47 6.25
C ASN A 134 5.31 4.55 7.21
N ARG A 135 5.35 5.82 6.79
CA ARG A 135 4.78 6.92 7.58
C ARG A 135 3.26 6.81 7.68
N LEU A 136 2.58 6.43 6.60
CA LEU A 136 1.14 6.18 6.61
C LEU A 136 0.75 5.03 7.54
N GLU A 137 1.55 3.96 7.60
CA GLU A 137 1.34 2.88 8.56
C GLU A 137 1.47 3.36 10.02
N THR A 138 2.40 4.28 10.27
CA THR A 138 2.62 4.90 11.59
C THR A 138 1.52 5.88 11.96
N LEU A 139 1.01 6.65 10.99
CA LEU A 139 -0.03 7.66 11.15
C LEU A 139 -1.43 7.05 11.35
N ALA A 140 -1.70 5.89 10.75
CA ALA A 140 -3.00 5.24 10.75
C ALA A 140 -3.68 5.13 12.14
N PRO A 141 -3.04 4.65 13.21
CA PRO A 141 -3.67 4.56 14.53
C PRO A 141 -3.98 5.92 15.17
N GLN A 142 -3.20 6.96 14.87
CA GLN A 142 -3.44 8.31 15.38
C GLN A 142 -4.63 8.95 14.65
N LEU A 143 -4.62 8.86 13.32
CA LEU A 143 -5.70 9.37 12.48
C LEU A 143 -7.04 8.67 12.77
N ALA A 144 -7.02 7.41 13.19
CA ALA A 144 -8.23 6.67 13.57
C ALA A 144 -8.92 7.19 14.84
N LYS A 145 -8.19 7.90 15.70
CA LYS A 145 -8.69 8.50 16.95
C LYS A 145 -9.14 9.95 16.77
N LEU A 146 -8.69 10.62 15.70
CA LEU A 146 -8.98 12.03 15.43
C LEU A 146 -10.42 12.22 14.93
N ASP A 147 -11.05 13.36 15.24
CA ASP A 147 -12.32 13.73 14.61
C ASP A 147 -12.08 14.10 13.14
N PRO A 148 -12.84 13.54 12.18
CA PRO A 148 -12.70 13.88 10.76
C PRO A 148 -12.91 15.35 10.39
N ARG A 149 -13.46 16.17 11.29
CA ARG A 149 -13.70 17.61 11.10
C ARG A 149 -12.57 18.48 11.61
N GLU A 150 -11.59 17.91 12.32
CA GLU A 150 -10.43 18.67 12.77
C GLU A 150 -9.59 19.17 11.58
N PRO A 151 -9.00 20.38 11.66
CA PRO A 151 -8.17 20.93 10.58
C PRO A 151 -7.07 19.97 10.12
N ALA A 152 -6.37 19.32 11.06
CA ALA A 152 -5.30 18.37 10.75
C ALA A 152 -5.80 17.12 10.00
N ALA A 153 -6.99 16.60 10.34
CA ALA A 153 -7.60 15.48 9.63
C ALA A 153 -7.98 15.85 8.19
N VAL A 154 -8.53 17.06 7.99
CA VAL A 154 -8.90 17.56 6.67
C VAL A 154 -7.67 17.74 5.78
N GLU A 155 -6.57 18.24 6.34
CA GLU A 155 -5.32 18.46 5.63
C GLU A 155 -4.65 17.15 5.23
N VAL A 156 -4.54 16.20 6.15
CA VAL A 156 -4.05 14.83 5.85
C VAL A 156 -4.91 14.17 4.77
N ARG A 157 -6.24 14.29 4.85
CA ARG A 157 -7.13 13.77 3.80
C ARG A 157 -6.78 14.38 2.46
N ARG A 158 -6.72 15.71 2.37
CA ARG A 158 -6.44 16.44 1.12
C ARG A 158 -5.10 16.04 0.52
N LEU A 159 -4.08 15.91 1.36
CA LEU A 159 -2.74 15.52 0.91
C LEU A 159 -2.74 14.10 0.31
N LEU A 160 -3.47 13.17 0.90
CA LEU A 160 -3.52 11.78 0.47
C LEU A 160 -4.54 11.48 -0.63
N SER A 161 -5.62 12.26 -0.73
CA SER A 161 -6.67 12.06 -1.75
C SER A 161 -6.47 12.91 -2.99
N ASP A 162 -5.87 14.10 -2.85
CA ASP A 162 -5.79 15.08 -3.93
C ASP A 162 -4.33 15.24 -4.36
N HIS A 163 -3.47 15.79 -3.49
CA HIS A 163 -2.11 16.19 -3.88
C HIS A 163 -1.22 15.03 -4.31
N LEU A 164 -1.22 13.95 -3.54
CA LEU A 164 -0.38 12.79 -3.82
C LEU A 164 -0.85 12.06 -5.11
N PRO A 165 -2.14 11.75 -5.29
CA PRO A 165 -2.63 11.21 -6.56
C PRO A 165 -2.42 12.12 -7.75
N GLU A 166 -2.66 13.43 -7.61
CA GLU A 166 -2.45 14.43 -8.68
C GLU A 166 -1.00 14.45 -9.16
N LEU A 167 -0.03 14.46 -8.24
CA LEU A 167 1.39 14.47 -8.59
C LEU A 167 1.79 13.23 -9.41
N VAL A 168 1.38 12.05 -8.96
CA VAL A 168 1.74 10.78 -9.61
C VAL A 168 1.01 10.63 -10.94
N THR A 169 -0.30 10.93 -11.00
CA THR A 169 -1.09 10.84 -12.24
C THR A 169 -0.64 11.89 -13.26
N GLY A 170 -0.30 13.10 -12.80
CA GLY A 170 0.31 14.15 -13.61
C GLY A 170 1.61 13.68 -14.25
N TYR A 171 2.51 13.06 -13.48
CA TYR A 171 3.72 12.45 -14.04
C TYR A 171 3.42 11.31 -15.03
N GLN A 172 2.46 10.43 -14.72
CA GLN A 172 2.11 9.31 -15.58
C GLN A 172 1.49 9.75 -16.92
N SER A 173 0.80 10.88 -16.95
CA SER A 173 0.23 11.46 -18.17
C SER A 173 1.31 11.87 -19.19
N ILE A 174 2.56 12.04 -18.74
CA ILE A 174 3.70 12.38 -19.60
C ILE A 174 4.14 11.11 -20.36
N PRO A 175 4.23 11.14 -21.70
CA PRO A 175 4.75 10.03 -22.48
C PRO A 175 6.17 9.63 -22.05
N GLN A 176 6.43 8.33 -21.94
CA GLN A 176 7.70 7.78 -21.44
C GLN A 176 8.97 8.40 -22.08
N PRO A 177 9.05 8.61 -23.42
CA PRO A 177 10.23 9.19 -24.04
C PRO A 177 10.52 10.63 -23.60
N LEU A 178 9.51 11.36 -23.12
CA LEU A 178 9.62 12.77 -22.73
C LEU A 178 9.94 12.97 -21.25
N ARG A 179 9.89 11.92 -20.43
CA ARG A 179 10.08 12.02 -18.97
C ARG A 179 11.51 12.36 -18.56
N HIS A 180 12.47 11.99 -19.40
CA HIS A 180 13.90 12.28 -19.22
C HIS A 180 14.35 13.55 -19.94
N VAL A 181 13.48 14.17 -20.73
CA VAL A 181 13.83 15.34 -21.55
C VAL A 181 13.61 16.61 -20.72
N PRO A 182 14.62 17.48 -20.55
CA PRO A 182 14.45 18.74 -19.86
C PRO A 182 13.47 19.64 -20.62
N ARG A 183 12.47 20.15 -19.93
CA ARG A 183 11.51 21.13 -20.45
C ARG A 183 11.43 22.29 -19.48
N ASN A 184 11.60 23.52 -19.98
CA ASN A 184 11.67 24.73 -19.16
C ASN A 184 12.74 24.63 -18.05
N GLY A 185 13.88 24.01 -18.34
CA GLY A 185 15.00 23.85 -17.40
C GLY A 185 14.79 22.78 -16.31
N ARG A 186 13.69 22.02 -16.35
CA ARG A 186 13.42 20.96 -15.37
C ARG A 186 13.13 19.63 -16.06
N VAL A 187 13.61 18.55 -15.46
CA VAL A 187 13.35 17.18 -15.95
C VAL A 187 12.14 16.61 -15.18
N PRO A 188 11.09 16.11 -15.86
CA PRO A 188 9.90 15.56 -15.20
C PRO A 188 10.19 14.51 -14.13
N ASP A 189 11.15 13.61 -14.37
CA ASP A 189 11.59 12.63 -13.37
C ASP A 189 12.10 13.29 -12.08
N ALA A 190 12.93 14.33 -12.22
CA ALA A 190 13.49 15.05 -11.08
C ALA A 190 12.39 15.81 -10.33
N GLN A 191 11.44 16.42 -11.05
CA GLN A 191 10.30 17.12 -10.45
C GLN A 191 9.39 16.19 -9.66
N LEU A 192 9.15 14.97 -10.17
CA LEU A 192 8.38 13.97 -9.43
C LEU A 192 9.08 13.59 -8.12
N VAL A 193 10.40 13.34 -8.18
CA VAL A 193 11.20 12.99 -6.99
C VAL A 193 11.17 14.13 -5.95
N GLU A 194 11.33 15.37 -6.38
CA GLU A 194 11.22 16.56 -5.53
C GLU A 194 9.83 16.68 -4.90
N GLY A 195 8.76 16.62 -5.72
CA GLY A 195 7.39 16.72 -5.22
C GLY A 195 7.03 15.60 -4.24
N LEU A 196 7.45 14.36 -4.51
CA LEU A 196 7.24 13.24 -3.59
C LEU A 196 8.01 13.43 -2.28
N SER A 197 9.21 14.04 -2.33
CA SER A 197 10.00 14.34 -1.13
C SER A 197 9.32 15.40 -0.26
N VAL A 198 8.73 16.43 -0.88
CA VAL A 198 7.95 17.45 -0.16
C VAL A 198 6.73 16.81 0.52
N ILE A 199 5.99 15.96 -0.20
CA ILE A 199 4.84 15.24 0.36
C ILE A 199 5.25 14.35 1.54
N GLU A 200 6.38 13.65 1.42
CA GLU A 200 6.91 12.79 2.48
C GLU A 200 7.26 13.58 3.76
N GLN A 201 7.89 14.75 3.60
CA GLN A 201 8.21 15.65 4.70
C GLN A 201 6.96 16.25 5.34
N GLU A 202 5.97 16.62 4.53
CA GLU A 202 4.72 17.17 5.05
C GLU A 202 3.94 16.15 5.88
N ILE A 203 3.88 14.89 5.41
CA ILE A 203 3.31 13.79 6.21
C ILE A 203 4.10 13.61 7.53
N ALA A 204 5.42 13.76 7.51
CA ALA A 204 6.24 13.70 8.71
C ALA A 204 5.85 14.79 9.72
N ASN A 205 5.78 16.04 9.27
CA ASN A 205 5.43 17.20 10.09
C ASN A 205 4.04 17.03 10.71
N MET A 206 3.05 16.60 9.92
CA MET A 206 1.69 16.33 10.41
C MET A 206 1.67 15.19 11.43
N THR A 207 2.44 14.12 11.20
CA THR A 207 2.54 13.01 12.17
C THR A 207 3.10 13.50 13.51
N GLU A 208 4.12 14.36 13.47
CA GLU A 208 4.67 14.96 14.68
C GLU A 208 3.64 15.85 15.38
N GLN A 209 2.96 16.73 14.65
CA GLN A 209 1.91 17.61 15.20
C GLN A 209 0.79 16.81 15.88
N LEU A 210 0.33 15.73 15.26
CA LEU A 210 -0.68 14.85 15.85
C LEU A 210 -0.15 14.12 17.10
N ALA A 211 1.14 13.77 17.12
CA ALA A 211 1.75 13.14 18.28
C ALA A 211 1.90 14.09 19.49
N HIS A 212 2.12 15.39 19.27
CA HIS A 212 2.25 16.38 20.37
C HIS A 212 1.04 16.35 21.30
N GLY A 213 -0.19 16.27 20.76
CA GLY A 213 -1.41 16.22 21.58
C GLY A 213 -1.50 14.98 22.48
N ASP A 214 -0.93 13.85 22.09
CA ASP A 214 -0.86 12.63 22.91
C ASP A 214 0.28 12.72 23.95
N LEU A 215 1.41 13.34 23.59
CA LEU A 215 2.54 13.58 24.49
C LEU A 215 2.18 14.54 25.63
N ASP A 216 1.44 15.61 25.33
CA ASP A 216 0.99 16.58 26.34
C ASP A 216 0.06 15.93 27.38
N LYS A 217 -0.87 15.09 26.93
CA LYS A 217 -1.76 14.32 27.83
C LYS A 217 -0.97 13.39 28.76
N LEU A 218 0.08 12.75 28.24
CA LEU A 218 0.95 11.89 29.03
C LEU A 218 1.73 12.69 30.08
N ALA A 219 2.25 13.86 29.70
CA ALA A 219 2.97 14.74 30.63
C ALA A 219 2.08 15.23 31.77
N ILE A 220 0.83 15.61 31.47
CA ILE A 220 -0.16 16.01 32.49
C ILE A 220 -0.46 14.85 33.44
N HIS A 221 -0.66 13.63 32.92
CA HIS A 221 -0.94 12.46 33.75
C HIS A 221 0.22 12.14 34.70
N ASN A 222 1.46 12.16 34.21
CA ASN A 222 2.64 11.95 35.04
C ASN A 222 2.75 13.02 36.14
N ARG A 223 2.57 14.30 35.79
CA ARG A 223 2.58 15.40 36.77
C ARG A 223 1.52 15.22 37.86
N TYR A 224 0.31 14.78 37.48
CA TYR A 224 -0.76 14.50 38.44
C TYR A 224 -0.41 13.33 39.37
N LEU A 225 0.18 12.26 38.85
CA LEU A 225 0.63 11.13 39.67
C LEU A 225 1.71 11.57 40.66
N ASP A 226 2.72 12.33 40.21
CA ASP A 226 3.79 12.83 41.08
C ASP A 226 3.22 13.65 42.24
N LEU A 227 2.28 14.57 41.97
CA LEU A 227 1.62 15.38 42.99
C LEU A 227 0.82 14.50 43.98
N LYS A 228 0.01 13.57 43.48
CA LYS A 228 -0.81 12.70 44.33
C LYS A 228 0.03 11.79 45.24
N TYR A 229 1.12 11.23 44.73
CA TYR A 229 2.01 10.38 45.52
C TYR A 229 2.89 11.19 46.48
N GLN A 230 3.28 12.41 46.12
CA GLN A 230 3.96 13.33 47.04
C GLN A 230 3.05 13.75 48.20
N GLU A 231 1.79 14.08 47.92
CA GLU A 231 0.79 14.44 48.94
C GLU A 231 0.47 13.26 49.88
N ALA A 232 0.31 12.05 49.33
CA ALA A 232 0.13 10.85 50.14
C ALA A 232 1.33 10.54 51.04
N LYS A 233 2.55 10.88 50.61
CA LYS A 233 3.76 10.74 51.43
C LYS A 233 3.83 11.78 52.54
N GLN A 234 3.33 12.99 52.31
CA GLN A 234 3.32 14.08 53.30
C GLN A 234 2.19 13.92 54.34
N LEU A 235 1.08 13.27 54.00
CA LEU A 235 -0.04 13.00 54.92
C LEU A 235 0.15 11.72 55.75
N GLY A 236 1.20 10.93 55.45
CA GLY A 236 1.57 9.72 56.18
C GLY A 236 2.67 9.92 57.22
N GLU A 237 3.20 11.14 57.36
CA GLU A 237 4.05 11.61 58.47
C GLU A 237 3.24 12.50 59.42
#